data_AF-A0A836GSP8-F1
#
_entry.id   AF-A0A836GSP8-F1
#
_cell.length_a   1.000
_cell.length_b   1.000
_cell.length_c   1.000
_cell.angle_alpha   90.00
_cell.angle_beta   90.00
_cell.angle_gamma   90.00
#
_symmetry.space_group_name_H-M   'P 1'
#
loop_
_entity.id
_entity.type
_entity.pdbx_description
1 polymer ?
#
loop_
_entity_poly.entity_id
_entity_poly.type
_entity_poly.pdbx_seq_one_letter_code
_entity_poly.pdbx_strand_id
1 'polypeptide(L)'
;MHATYLRRVTRHFCEEKGEKFDIVEEVSQASQATDVRHLVPLTKACIQHFSRFLPPVKNEGDLEALPDRLKGNEELGFSPLFDPSLIDACCQRGIFPLAIAIGEGIFLFAPKLHKERAVCALADGAAQRNTISGFPFCQGNDGIFDKDCLGVSRKLTKTPNESTHTPSFDIFVNRREDLVDVLTLIRRQHGENWLCAPLRRCLLYMFFNSTKYATKVIVTAIRRRKYSGTPISENSPAIQEGELVACEVGYLVGDIYTSATGAYCISGGGALQLSVTGVCMKSAGCRLWDLGMMMDYKRTLQCILLPRRKWQNIVAVRHLKPSEQILNFLQNLEKGQPVSDFLKTDVPTAAADPNSKSQRKKQLRKEAAIQRKKERKMTS
;
A
#
# COMPACT_ATOMS: atom_id res chain seq x y z
N MET A 1 -0.82 31.89 19.51
CA MET A 1 0.35 30.99 19.28
C MET A 1 -0.09 29.81 18.42
N HIS A 2 0.52 29.59 17.26
CA HIS A 2 0.21 28.41 16.46
C HIS A 2 0.68 27.15 17.19
N ALA A 3 -0.15 26.11 17.15
CA ALA A 3 0.20 24.84 17.76
C ALA A 3 1.44 24.26 17.07
N THR A 4 2.49 23.96 17.83
CA THR A 4 3.80 23.55 17.29
C THR A 4 3.77 22.30 16.41
N TYR A 5 2.78 21.42 16.59
CA TYR A 5 2.62 20.21 15.77
C TYR A 5 2.02 20.48 14.37
N LEU A 6 1.44 21.66 14.16
CA LEU A 6 0.99 22.13 12.84
C LEU A 6 2.08 22.90 12.09
N ARG A 7 3.28 23.02 12.68
CA ARG A 7 4.42 23.58 11.94
C ARG A 7 4.82 22.60 10.85
N ARG A 8 5.00 23.13 9.64
CA ARG A 8 5.50 22.36 8.51
C ARG A 8 6.92 21.87 8.80
N VAL A 9 7.17 20.61 8.51
CA VAL A 9 8.47 19.95 8.62
C VAL A 9 8.92 19.56 7.23
N THR A 10 10.00 20.17 6.75
CA THR A 10 10.57 19.93 5.41
C THR A 10 12.04 19.50 5.46
N ARG A 11 12.62 19.36 6.66
CA ARG A 11 14.05 19.02 6.84
C ARG A 11 14.47 17.69 6.21
N HIS A 12 13.51 16.80 5.98
CA HIS A 12 13.70 15.47 5.39
C HIS A 12 13.31 15.45 3.91
N PHE A 13 12.93 16.59 3.33
CA PHE A 13 12.70 16.70 1.90
C PHE A 13 14.03 16.76 1.16
N CYS A 14 14.06 16.17 -0.02
CA CYS A 14 15.19 16.32 -0.92
C CYS A 14 15.21 17.76 -1.42
N GLU A 15 16.30 18.47 -1.15
CA GLU A 15 16.58 19.76 -1.78
C GLU A 15 16.92 19.48 -3.25
N GLU A 16 15.94 19.64 -4.14
CA GLU A 16 16.18 19.38 -5.55
C GLU A 16 17.06 20.43 -6.19
N LYS A 17 18.07 19.97 -6.93
CA LYS A 17 18.94 20.79 -7.78
C LYS A 17 18.21 21.24 -9.06
N GLY A 18 17.09 21.93 -8.92
CA GLY A 18 16.48 22.70 -10.02
C GLY A 18 15.80 21.92 -11.16
N GLU A 19 15.68 20.59 -11.11
CA GLU A 19 14.84 19.86 -12.07
C GLU A 19 13.36 20.15 -11.79
N LYS A 20 12.69 20.81 -12.75
CA LYS A 20 11.25 21.03 -12.67
C LYS A 20 10.54 19.72 -12.97
N PHE A 21 9.66 19.29 -12.08
CA PHE A 21 8.72 18.20 -12.32
C PHE A 21 7.29 18.75 -12.43
N ASP A 22 6.47 18.12 -13.26
CA ASP A 22 5.07 18.52 -13.48
C ASP A 22 4.13 17.33 -13.23
N ILE A 23 3.76 17.15 -11.96
CA ILE A 23 2.82 16.10 -11.57
C ILE A 23 1.42 16.36 -12.14
N VAL A 24 1.02 17.61 -12.32
CA VAL A 24 -0.28 17.95 -12.90
C VAL A 24 -0.39 17.39 -14.31
N GLU A 25 0.65 17.62 -15.12
CA GLU A 25 0.72 17.09 -16.48
C GLU A 25 0.81 15.56 -16.48
N GLU A 26 1.60 14.93 -15.60
CA GLU A 26 1.66 13.47 -15.49
C GLU A 26 0.28 12.84 -15.18
N VAL A 27 -0.49 13.43 -14.26
CA VAL A 27 -1.84 12.98 -13.91
C VAL A 27 -2.82 13.20 -15.06
N SER A 28 -2.77 14.38 -15.69
CA SER A 28 -3.61 14.71 -16.85
C SER A 28 -3.39 13.72 -17.99
N GLN A 29 -2.13 13.53 -18.41
CA GLN A 29 -1.74 12.59 -19.46
C GLN A 29 -2.21 11.17 -19.14
N ALA A 30 -1.96 10.68 -17.93
CA ALA A 30 -2.35 9.32 -17.55
C ALA A 30 -3.87 9.09 -17.54
N SER A 31 -4.67 10.14 -17.28
CA SER A 31 -6.13 10.06 -17.27
C SER A 31 -6.77 10.02 -18.66
N GLN A 32 -6.10 10.59 -19.67
CA GLN A 32 -6.62 10.74 -21.03
C GLN A 32 -5.94 9.81 -22.04
N ALA A 33 -4.75 9.30 -21.72
CA ALA A 33 -4.00 8.44 -22.62
C ALA A 33 -4.71 7.13 -22.91
N THR A 34 -4.51 6.62 -24.12
CA THR A 34 -4.86 5.23 -24.49
C THR A 34 -3.69 4.29 -24.22
N ASP A 35 -2.46 4.80 -24.27
CA ASP A 35 -1.20 4.09 -24.04
C ASP A 35 -0.21 4.99 -23.28
N VAL A 36 0.36 4.48 -22.20
CA VAL A 36 1.39 5.17 -21.38
C VAL A 36 2.70 4.40 -21.34
N ARG A 37 2.84 3.37 -22.19
CA ARG A 37 4.07 2.57 -22.25
C ARG A 37 5.24 3.46 -22.58
N HIS A 38 6.35 3.22 -21.88
CA HIS A 38 7.58 3.98 -22.08
C HIS A 38 8.74 3.01 -22.31
N LEU A 39 9.36 3.12 -23.49
CA LEU A 39 10.54 2.36 -23.85
C LEU A 39 11.79 3.22 -23.61
N VAL A 40 12.65 2.76 -22.70
CA VAL A 40 13.96 3.34 -22.45
C VAL A 40 14.85 3.08 -23.67
N PRO A 41 15.48 4.11 -24.25
CA PRO A 41 16.24 3.99 -25.50
C PRO A 41 17.60 3.34 -25.28
N LEU A 42 17.62 2.04 -24.97
CA LEU A 42 18.84 1.26 -24.80
C LEU A 42 19.33 0.68 -26.12
N THR A 43 20.64 0.78 -26.36
CA THR A 43 21.27 0.06 -27.47
C THR A 43 21.26 -1.45 -27.21
N LYS A 44 21.41 -2.26 -28.27
CA LYS A 44 21.59 -3.71 -28.15
C LYS A 44 22.75 -4.09 -27.22
N ALA A 45 23.85 -3.33 -27.27
CA ALA A 45 25.00 -3.52 -26.41
C ALA A 45 24.66 -3.25 -24.93
N CYS A 46 23.89 -2.20 -24.63
CA CYS A 46 23.41 -1.92 -23.28
C CYS A 46 22.51 -3.05 -22.75
N ILE A 47 21.57 -3.54 -23.56
CA ILE A 47 20.69 -4.66 -23.17
C ILE A 47 21.51 -5.93 -22.88
N GLN A 48 22.48 -6.23 -23.73
CA GLN A 48 23.41 -7.35 -23.52
C GLN A 48 24.25 -7.18 -22.26
N HIS A 49 24.68 -5.97 -21.95
CA HIS A 49 25.42 -5.65 -20.75
C HIS A 49 24.59 -5.91 -19.49
N PHE A 50 23.38 -5.33 -19.39
CA PHE A 50 22.49 -5.56 -18.23
C PHE A 50 22.11 -7.03 -18.06
N SER A 51 21.90 -7.75 -19.17
CA SER A 51 21.55 -9.19 -19.14
C SER A 51 22.62 -10.08 -18.50
N ARG A 52 23.86 -9.59 -18.31
CA ARG A 52 24.91 -10.33 -17.59
C ARG A 52 24.72 -10.34 -16.08
N PHE A 53 23.97 -9.36 -15.54
CA PHE A 53 23.85 -9.15 -14.10
C PHE A 53 22.39 -9.14 -13.61
N LEU A 54 21.44 -8.87 -14.51
CA LEU A 54 20.02 -8.81 -14.22
C LEU A 54 19.27 -9.71 -15.22
N PRO A 55 18.42 -10.64 -14.77
CA PRO A 55 17.57 -11.41 -15.67
C PRO A 55 16.62 -10.48 -16.46
N PRO A 56 16.64 -10.50 -17.81
CA PRO A 56 15.66 -9.74 -18.60
C PRO A 56 14.24 -10.23 -18.36
N VAL A 57 13.31 -9.29 -18.27
CA VAL A 57 11.87 -9.48 -18.12
C VAL A 57 11.16 -8.72 -19.23
N LYS A 58 10.52 -9.43 -20.17
CA LYS A 58 9.85 -8.83 -21.32
C LYS A 58 8.34 -8.97 -21.28
N ASN A 59 7.86 -10.00 -20.58
CA ASN A 59 6.46 -10.37 -20.51
C ASN A 59 6.17 -11.09 -19.19
N GLU A 60 4.92 -11.50 -19.00
CA GLU A 60 4.48 -12.20 -17.79
C GLU A 60 5.18 -13.56 -17.58
N GLY A 61 5.47 -14.29 -18.65
CA GLY A 61 6.17 -15.58 -18.56
C GLY A 61 7.58 -15.44 -17.98
N ASP A 62 8.27 -14.35 -18.31
CA ASP A 62 9.57 -14.04 -17.70
C ASP A 62 9.45 -13.73 -16.20
N LEU A 63 8.32 -13.16 -15.75
CA LEU A 63 8.07 -12.91 -14.32
C LEU A 63 7.83 -14.21 -13.54
N GLU A 64 7.17 -15.20 -14.15
CA GLU A 64 7.01 -16.53 -13.55
C GLU A 64 8.36 -17.23 -13.36
N ALA A 65 9.25 -17.09 -14.35
CA ALA A 65 10.59 -17.68 -14.31
C ALA A 65 11.61 -16.86 -13.51
N LEU A 66 11.33 -15.58 -13.23
CA LEU A 66 12.25 -14.69 -12.51
C LEU A 66 12.79 -15.27 -11.19
N PRO A 67 11.98 -15.88 -10.32
CA PRO A 67 12.43 -16.43 -9.04
C PRO A 67 13.53 -17.48 -9.17
N ASP A 68 13.45 -18.30 -10.22
CA ASP A 68 14.44 -19.34 -10.53
C ASP A 68 15.68 -18.78 -11.22
N ARG A 69 15.54 -17.64 -11.92
CA ARG A 69 16.63 -16.94 -12.59
C ARG A 69 17.46 -16.08 -11.66
N LEU A 70 16.89 -15.61 -10.55
CA LEU A 70 17.59 -14.89 -9.49
C LEU A 70 18.48 -15.84 -8.70
N LYS A 71 19.80 -15.63 -8.73
CA LYS A 71 20.78 -16.46 -8.04
C LYS A 71 21.25 -15.83 -6.74
N GLY A 72 21.48 -16.66 -5.72
CA GLY A 72 22.08 -16.23 -4.45
C GLY A 72 21.33 -15.08 -3.77
N ASN A 73 21.96 -13.90 -3.75
CA ASN A 73 21.42 -12.69 -3.12
C ASN A 73 20.81 -11.69 -4.12
N GLU A 74 20.68 -12.05 -5.41
CA GLU A 74 20.03 -11.21 -6.41
C GLU A 74 18.55 -11.03 -6.11
N GLU A 75 18.02 -9.82 -6.32
CA GLU A 75 16.60 -9.49 -6.08
C GLU A 75 15.93 -8.80 -7.28
N LEU A 76 16.65 -8.46 -8.34
CA LEU A 76 16.17 -7.60 -9.42
C LEU A 76 16.17 -8.31 -10.77
N GLY A 77 15.07 -8.23 -11.49
CA GLY A 77 15.06 -8.37 -12.95
C GLY A 77 15.23 -7.01 -13.63
N PHE A 78 15.20 -6.96 -14.97
CA PHE A 78 15.14 -5.69 -15.69
C PHE A 78 14.29 -5.74 -16.97
N SER A 79 13.70 -4.61 -17.32
CA SER A 79 12.99 -4.36 -18.58
C SER A 79 13.28 -2.94 -19.05
N PRO A 80 13.59 -2.71 -20.35
CA PRO A 80 13.60 -1.37 -20.91
C PRO A 80 12.19 -0.81 -21.09
N LEU A 81 11.15 -1.62 -20.93
CA LEU A 81 9.76 -1.22 -21.12
C LEU A 81 9.06 -1.06 -19.76
N PHE A 82 8.58 0.15 -19.50
CA PHE A 82 7.54 0.39 -18.52
C PHE A 82 6.18 0.15 -19.19
N ASP A 83 5.46 -0.86 -18.71
CA ASP A 83 4.15 -1.26 -19.24
C ASP A 83 3.20 -1.51 -18.05
N PRO A 84 2.04 -0.83 -17.99
CA PRO A 84 1.02 -1.09 -16.98
C PRO A 84 0.66 -2.57 -16.82
N SER A 85 0.59 -3.34 -17.91
CA SER A 85 0.25 -4.76 -17.88
C SER A 85 1.36 -5.59 -17.22
N LEU A 86 2.62 -5.26 -17.53
CA LEU A 86 3.77 -5.91 -16.89
C LEU A 86 3.88 -5.54 -15.40
N ILE A 87 3.53 -4.31 -15.04
CA ILE A 87 3.48 -3.85 -13.64
C ILE A 87 2.37 -4.56 -12.88
N ASP A 88 1.16 -4.68 -13.45
CA ASP A 88 0.07 -5.46 -12.88
C ASP A 88 0.50 -6.91 -12.64
N ALA A 89 1.15 -7.51 -13.65
CA ALA A 89 1.69 -8.86 -13.56
C ALA A 89 2.77 -9.02 -12.47
N CYS A 90 3.60 -7.99 -12.23
CA CYS A 90 4.57 -7.99 -11.13
C CYS A 90 3.86 -8.01 -9.77
N CYS A 91 2.92 -7.09 -9.56
CA CYS A 91 2.17 -6.96 -8.32
C CYS A 91 1.44 -8.27 -7.98
N GLN A 92 0.76 -8.88 -8.97
CA GLN A 92 0.04 -10.14 -8.80
C GLN A 92 0.93 -11.32 -8.36
N ARG A 93 2.25 -11.24 -8.60
CA ARG A 93 3.23 -12.27 -8.23
C ARG A 93 4.02 -11.93 -6.96
N GLY A 94 3.66 -10.83 -6.29
CA GLY A 94 4.36 -10.36 -5.10
C GLY A 94 5.75 -9.79 -5.42
N ILE A 95 5.97 -9.43 -6.68
CA ILE A 95 7.17 -8.78 -7.17
C ILE A 95 6.93 -7.28 -7.12
N PHE A 96 7.78 -6.55 -6.43
CA PHE A 96 7.60 -5.12 -6.24
C PHE A 96 8.01 -4.37 -7.52
N PRO A 97 7.10 -3.60 -8.15
CA PRO A 97 7.45 -2.81 -9.32
C PRO A 97 8.27 -1.60 -8.86
N LEU A 98 9.50 -1.50 -9.33
CA LEU A 98 10.36 -0.35 -9.06
C LEU A 98 11.24 -0.04 -10.27
N ALA A 99 11.89 1.12 -10.26
CA ALA A 99 12.93 1.45 -11.21
C ALA A 99 14.30 1.61 -10.55
N ILE A 100 15.36 1.45 -11.34
CA ILE A 100 16.73 1.82 -10.96
C ILE A 100 17.24 2.91 -11.88
N ALA A 101 17.97 3.88 -11.33
CA ALA A 101 18.66 4.88 -12.13
C ALA A 101 19.86 4.23 -12.82
N ILE A 102 20.02 4.48 -14.12
CA ILE A 102 21.14 3.98 -14.94
C ILE A 102 21.95 5.12 -15.58
N GLY A 103 21.59 6.36 -15.27
CA GLY A 103 22.21 7.60 -15.74
C GLY A 103 21.41 8.79 -15.20
N GLU A 104 21.86 10.00 -15.51
CA GLU A 104 21.16 11.23 -15.14
C GLU A 104 19.79 11.29 -15.83
N GLY A 105 18.71 11.29 -15.03
CA GLY A 105 17.34 11.29 -15.53
C GLY A 105 16.88 10.02 -16.25
N ILE A 106 17.72 8.98 -16.35
CA ILE A 106 17.39 7.73 -17.07
C ILE A 106 17.15 6.60 -16.08
N PHE A 107 15.96 6.02 -16.14
CA PHE A 107 15.52 4.95 -15.27
C PHE A 107 15.19 3.69 -16.07
N LEU A 108 15.50 2.53 -15.49
CA LEU A 108 15.19 1.22 -16.03
C LEU A 108 14.15 0.54 -15.13
N PHE A 109 13.10 -0.06 -15.72
CA PHE A 109 12.15 -0.84 -14.94
C PHE A 109 12.86 -2.09 -14.40
N ALA A 110 12.83 -2.27 -13.08
CA ALA A 110 13.62 -3.28 -12.39
C ALA A 110 12.75 -4.01 -11.34
N PRO A 111 11.87 -4.94 -11.79
CA PRO A 111 10.99 -5.68 -10.88
C PRO A 111 11.80 -6.37 -9.78
N LYS A 112 11.44 -6.09 -8.53
CA LYS A 112 12.19 -6.53 -7.35
C LYS A 112 11.47 -7.62 -6.57
N LEU A 113 12.07 -8.79 -6.47
CA LEU A 113 11.63 -9.89 -5.63
C LEU A 113 12.60 -10.04 -4.44
N HIS A 114 12.19 -9.49 -3.29
CA HIS A 114 13.01 -9.53 -2.09
C HIS A 114 13.38 -10.95 -1.67
N LYS A 115 14.57 -11.13 -1.10
CA LYS A 115 15.01 -12.36 -0.45
C LYS A 115 14.20 -12.63 0.81
N GLU A 116 13.91 -11.57 1.56
CA GLU A 116 13.01 -11.60 2.71
C GLU A 116 12.03 -10.44 2.63
N ARG A 117 10.75 -10.73 2.89
CA ARG A 117 9.65 -9.78 2.86
C ARG A 117 9.21 -9.47 4.28
N ALA A 118 9.18 -8.19 4.65
CA ALA A 118 8.59 -7.73 5.90
C ALA A 118 7.07 -7.67 5.75
N VAL A 119 6.36 -8.46 6.55
CA VAL A 119 4.91 -8.59 6.48
C VAL A 119 4.32 -8.63 7.89
N CYS A 120 3.15 -8.03 8.06
CA CYS A 120 2.30 -8.25 9.24
C CYS A 120 0.90 -8.69 8.83
N ALA A 121 0.22 -9.39 9.73
CA ALA A 121 -1.17 -9.78 9.58
C ALA A 121 -2.07 -8.66 10.08
N LEU A 122 -3.08 -8.35 9.28
CA LEU A 122 -4.16 -7.46 9.64
C LEU A 122 -5.25 -8.30 10.32
N ALA A 123 -5.06 -8.58 11.60
CA ALA A 123 -5.89 -9.49 12.38
C ALA A 123 -6.24 -8.88 13.75
N ASP A 124 -7.31 -9.38 14.38
CA ASP A 124 -7.75 -9.01 15.73
C ASP A 124 -6.99 -9.77 16.82
N GLY A 125 -6.29 -10.85 16.47
CA GLY A 125 -5.49 -11.60 17.42
C GLY A 125 -4.85 -12.85 16.83
N ALA A 126 -4.06 -13.53 17.67
CA ALA A 126 -3.28 -14.70 17.29
C ALA A 126 -4.10 -15.81 16.64
N ALA A 127 -5.33 -16.05 17.13
CA ALA A 127 -6.22 -17.05 16.58
C ALA A 127 -6.56 -16.77 15.11
N GLN A 128 -6.92 -15.54 14.77
CA GLN A 128 -7.26 -15.16 13.39
C GLN A 128 -6.02 -15.13 12.50
N ARG A 129 -4.89 -14.56 12.96
CA ARG A 129 -3.61 -14.58 12.24
C ARG A 129 -3.23 -16.01 11.85
N ASN A 130 -3.31 -16.95 12.77
CA ASN A 130 -2.91 -18.34 12.55
C ASN A 130 -3.87 -19.09 11.59
N THR A 131 -4.99 -18.49 11.16
CA THR A 131 -5.83 -19.01 10.07
C THR A 131 -5.45 -18.48 8.68
N ILE A 132 -4.47 -17.58 8.58
CA ILE A 132 -4.01 -17.05 7.28
C ILE A 132 -3.14 -18.12 6.61
N SER A 133 -3.64 -18.64 5.48
CA SER A 133 -2.94 -19.68 4.72
C SER A 133 -1.54 -19.23 4.31
N GLY A 134 -0.53 -20.02 4.65
CA GLY A 134 0.88 -19.77 4.34
C GLY A 134 1.59 -18.80 5.30
N PHE A 135 0.86 -18.02 6.10
CA PHE A 135 1.47 -17.17 7.13
C PHE A 135 2.03 -18.05 8.26
N PRO A 136 3.25 -17.79 8.77
CA PRO A 136 3.84 -18.58 9.84
C PRO A 136 2.99 -18.62 11.10
N PHE A 137 3.02 -19.76 11.78
CA PHE A 137 2.49 -19.84 13.14
C PHE A 137 3.42 -19.05 14.05
N CYS A 138 2.86 -18.05 14.75
CA CYS A 138 3.55 -17.28 15.78
C CYS A 138 2.83 -17.46 17.13
N GLN A 139 3.52 -17.18 18.23
CA GLN A 139 2.90 -17.05 19.55
C GLN A 139 2.72 -15.57 19.89
N GLY A 140 1.79 -15.25 20.81
CA GLY A 140 1.52 -13.87 21.20
C GLY A 140 1.16 -12.96 20.03
N ASN A 141 1.65 -11.72 20.08
CA ASN A 141 1.32 -10.65 19.13
C ASN A 141 2.28 -10.55 17.93
N ASP A 142 3.32 -11.40 17.85
CA ASP A 142 4.29 -11.35 16.76
C ASP A 142 3.61 -11.50 15.39
N GLY A 143 3.96 -10.64 14.45
CA GLY A 143 3.37 -10.66 13.11
C GLY A 143 1.93 -10.16 13.05
N ILE A 144 1.39 -9.52 14.10
CA ILE A 144 0.08 -8.86 14.06
C ILE A 144 0.31 -7.35 14.03
N PHE A 145 -0.36 -6.65 13.12
CA PHE A 145 -0.35 -5.20 13.13
C PHE A 145 -1.06 -4.65 14.38
N ASP A 146 -0.35 -3.82 15.13
CA ASP A 146 -0.90 -3.03 16.23
C ASP A 146 -0.61 -1.54 16.01
N LYS A 147 -1.68 -0.75 15.87
CA LYS A 147 -1.59 0.71 15.69
C LYS A 147 -0.99 1.41 16.92
N ASP A 148 -1.18 0.84 18.11
CA ASP A 148 -0.75 1.48 19.36
C ASP A 148 0.78 1.43 19.52
N CYS A 149 1.46 0.51 18.84
CA CYS A 149 2.93 0.46 18.79
C CYS A 149 3.57 1.64 18.03
N LEU A 150 2.81 2.40 17.24
CA LEU A 150 3.31 3.56 16.50
C LEU A 150 3.32 4.85 17.33
N GLY A 151 2.66 4.86 18.50
CA GLY A 151 2.71 6.00 19.42
C GLY A 151 2.12 7.30 18.85
N VAL A 152 1.01 7.23 18.11
CA VAL A 152 0.37 8.42 17.52
C VAL A 152 -0.05 9.40 18.61
N SER A 153 0.39 10.65 18.48
CA SER A 153 0.04 11.70 19.44
C SER A 153 -1.47 11.96 19.46
N ARG A 154 -2.06 12.06 20.67
CA ARG A 154 -3.46 12.47 20.88
C ARG A 154 -3.82 13.81 20.20
N LYS A 155 -2.82 14.65 19.94
CA LYS A 155 -3.00 15.93 19.22
C LYS A 155 -3.38 15.72 17.76
N LEU A 156 -2.98 14.59 17.15
CA LEU A 156 -3.29 14.22 15.77
C LEU A 156 -4.60 13.43 15.64
N THR A 157 -5.21 13.04 16.75
CA THR A 157 -6.44 12.24 16.78
C THR A 157 -7.60 12.97 17.45
N LYS A 158 -7.54 14.31 17.49
CA LYS A 158 -8.59 15.15 18.05
C LYS A 158 -9.86 15.03 17.20
N THR A 159 -11.00 14.92 17.87
CA THR A 159 -12.30 14.98 17.20
C THR A 159 -12.53 16.37 16.62
N PRO A 160 -13.10 16.47 15.40
CA PRO A 160 -13.51 17.75 14.83
C PRO A 160 -14.43 18.54 15.76
N ASN A 161 -14.31 19.87 15.72
CA ASN A 161 -15.24 20.76 16.40
C ASN A 161 -15.44 22.01 15.52
N GLU A 162 -16.64 22.12 14.95
CA GLU A 162 -17.03 23.17 14.01
C GLU A 162 -17.09 24.55 14.67
N SER A 163 -17.42 24.66 15.97
CA SER A 163 -17.51 25.97 16.64
C SER A 163 -16.15 26.54 17.03
N THR A 164 -15.20 25.67 17.40
CA THR A 164 -13.86 26.08 17.82
C THR A 164 -12.80 25.90 16.74
N HIS A 165 -13.17 25.40 15.56
CA HIS A 165 -12.27 25.04 14.46
C HIS A 165 -11.08 24.20 14.96
N THR A 166 -11.36 23.21 15.82
CA THR A 166 -10.29 22.43 16.45
C THR A 166 -9.47 21.75 15.36
N PRO A 167 -8.13 21.90 15.34
CA PRO A 167 -7.32 21.20 14.35
C PRO A 167 -7.48 19.69 14.50
N SER A 168 -7.98 19.09 13.43
CA SER A 168 -8.25 17.67 13.27
C SER A 168 -7.91 17.27 11.83
N PHE A 169 -8.00 15.98 11.54
CA PHE A 169 -7.57 15.43 10.26
C PHE A 169 -8.62 14.48 9.71
N ASP A 170 -8.73 14.45 8.40
CA ASP A 170 -9.58 13.52 7.67
C ASP A 170 -8.69 12.63 6.77
N ILE A 171 -9.02 11.34 6.68
CA ILE A 171 -8.45 10.42 5.69
C ILE A 171 -9.35 10.36 4.46
N PHE A 172 -8.72 10.38 3.29
CA PHE A 172 -9.32 10.09 2.00
C PHE A 172 -8.57 8.90 1.36
N VAL A 173 -9.30 8.06 0.65
CA VAL A 173 -8.72 6.97 -0.15
C VAL A 173 -9.20 7.12 -1.58
N ASN A 174 -8.28 7.04 -2.54
CA ASN A 174 -8.55 7.07 -3.99
C ASN A 174 -9.35 8.28 -4.49
N ARG A 175 -9.37 9.38 -3.73
CA ARG A 175 -9.97 10.63 -4.17
C ARG A 175 -9.07 11.29 -5.24
N ARG A 176 -9.63 11.53 -6.43
CA ARG A 176 -8.87 11.95 -7.62
C ARG A 176 -8.17 13.29 -7.43
N GLU A 177 -8.81 14.19 -6.71
CA GLU A 177 -8.33 15.53 -6.37
C GLU A 177 -7.06 15.48 -5.51
N ASP A 178 -6.74 14.35 -4.88
CA ASP A 178 -5.55 14.19 -4.05
C ASP A 178 -4.31 13.71 -4.83
N LEU A 179 -4.46 13.21 -6.05
CA LEU A 179 -3.37 12.56 -6.79
C LEU A 179 -2.16 13.49 -6.95
N VAL A 180 -2.40 14.74 -7.36
CA VAL A 180 -1.35 15.73 -7.58
C VAL A 180 -0.62 16.04 -6.29
N ASP A 181 -1.34 16.36 -5.21
CA ASP A 181 -0.74 16.71 -3.92
C ASP A 181 0.03 15.53 -3.31
N VAL A 182 -0.52 14.31 -3.40
CA VAL A 182 0.10 13.10 -2.86
C VAL A 182 1.42 12.80 -3.56
N LEU A 183 1.41 12.76 -4.89
CA LEU A 183 2.61 12.50 -5.67
C LEU A 183 3.62 13.63 -5.55
N THR A 184 3.18 14.89 -5.45
CA THR A 184 4.06 16.03 -5.19
C THR A 184 4.74 15.92 -3.83
N LEU A 185 4.01 15.55 -2.77
CA LEU A 185 4.59 15.38 -1.43
C LEU A 185 5.58 14.22 -1.39
N ILE A 186 5.27 13.09 -2.03
CA ILE A 186 6.19 11.96 -2.19
C ILE A 186 7.44 12.40 -2.94
N ARG A 187 7.28 13.14 -4.04
CA ARG A 187 8.37 13.60 -4.89
C ARG A 187 9.30 14.57 -4.17
N ARG A 188 8.74 15.50 -3.37
CA ARG A 188 9.50 16.40 -2.49
C ARG A 188 10.26 15.63 -1.41
N GLN A 189 9.65 14.62 -0.81
CA GLN A 189 10.27 13.87 0.28
C GLN A 189 11.40 12.97 -0.21
N HIS A 190 11.24 12.33 -1.37
CA HIS A 190 12.12 11.23 -1.78
C HIS A 190 12.93 11.46 -3.07
N GLY A 191 12.72 12.60 -3.76
CA GLY A 191 13.41 12.88 -5.02
C GLY A 191 12.88 12.06 -6.21
N GLU A 192 13.52 12.19 -7.38
CA GLU A 192 13.29 11.30 -8.52
C GLU A 192 14.08 10.02 -8.23
N ASN A 193 13.37 8.98 -7.81
CA ASN A 193 13.99 7.74 -7.38
C ASN A 193 13.38 6.55 -8.09
N TRP A 194 13.24 5.42 -7.40
CA TRP A 194 12.63 4.23 -7.95
C TRP A 194 11.18 4.44 -8.44
N LEU A 195 10.42 5.38 -7.86
CA LEU A 195 9.09 5.76 -8.31
C LEU A 195 9.20 6.87 -9.35
N CYS A 196 9.93 6.59 -10.43
CA CYS A 196 10.23 7.58 -11.47
C CYS A 196 8.99 7.93 -12.32
N ALA A 197 9.05 9.02 -13.10
CA ALA A 197 7.94 9.49 -13.94
C ALA A 197 7.31 8.40 -14.84
N PRO A 198 8.08 7.57 -15.58
CA PRO A 198 7.49 6.45 -16.33
C PRO A 198 6.67 5.47 -15.47
N LEU A 199 7.17 5.13 -14.27
CA LEU A 199 6.48 4.23 -13.35
C LEU A 199 5.23 4.89 -12.75
N ARG A 200 5.31 6.17 -12.36
CA ARG A 200 4.15 6.95 -11.88
C ARG A 200 3.04 7.01 -12.92
N ARG A 201 3.38 7.29 -14.19
CA ARG A 201 2.40 7.32 -15.29
C ARG A 201 1.71 5.96 -15.47
N CYS A 202 2.45 4.86 -15.37
CA CYS A 202 1.85 3.52 -15.43
C CYS A 202 0.88 3.28 -14.27
N LEU A 203 1.28 3.60 -13.03
CA LEU A 203 0.41 3.45 -11.85
C LEU A 203 -0.83 4.35 -11.93
N LEU A 204 -0.69 5.60 -12.38
CA LEU A 204 -1.80 6.50 -12.61
C LEU A 204 -2.74 5.98 -13.70
N TYR A 205 -2.20 5.46 -14.81
CA TYR A 205 -3.03 4.85 -15.85
C TYR A 205 -3.80 3.64 -15.30
N MET A 206 -3.15 2.79 -14.48
CA MET A 206 -3.81 1.67 -13.80
C MET A 206 -4.90 2.15 -12.84
N PHE A 207 -4.67 3.26 -12.14
CA PHE A 207 -5.65 3.90 -11.26
C PHE A 207 -6.89 4.36 -12.05
N PHE A 208 -6.72 5.09 -13.15
CA PHE A 208 -7.83 5.59 -13.97
C PHE A 208 -8.55 4.49 -14.76
N ASN A 209 -7.85 3.41 -15.11
CA ASN A 209 -8.36 2.27 -15.86
C ASN A 209 -8.51 1.02 -14.96
N SER A 210 -8.98 1.20 -13.74
CA SER A 210 -8.95 0.17 -12.70
C SER A 210 -9.68 -1.13 -13.06
N THR A 211 -10.65 -1.11 -13.99
CA THR A 211 -11.34 -2.32 -14.45
C THR A 211 -10.47 -3.22 -15.34
N LYS A 212 -9.46 -2.66 -16.01
CA LYS A 212 -8.53 -3.40 -16.90
C LYS A 212 -7.52 -4.25 -16.14
N TYR A 213 -7.19 -3.87 -14.90
CA TYR A 213 -6.10 -4.48 -14.13
C TYR A 213 -6.63 -5.24 -12.92
N ALA A 214 -5.98 -6.35 -12.55
CA ALA A 214 -6.36 -7.07 -11.34
C ALA A 214 -5.91 -6.32 -10.08
N THR A 215 -4.68 -5.80 -10.11
CA THR A 215 -4.11 -4.93 -9.07
C THR A 215 -4.86 -3.62 -8.99
N LYS A 216 -5.18 -3.17 -7.77
CA LYS A 216 -5.78 -1.85 -7.54
C LYS A 216 -4.75 -0.93 -6.93
N VAL A 217 -4.46 0.18 -7.61
CA VAL A 217 -3.63 1.24 -7.04
C VAL A 217 -4.42 1.94 -5.95
N ILE A 218 -3.78 2.10 -4.79
CA ILE A 218 -4.38 2.71 -3.61
C ILE A 218 -3.58 3.96 -3.26
N VAL A 219 -4.27 5.08 -3.18
CA VAL A 219 -3.72 6.38 -2.79
C VAL A 219 -4.44 6.80 -1.52
N THR A 220 -3.69 6.99 -0.44
CA THR A 220 -4.23 7.52 0.82
C THR A 220 -3.74 8.94 1.02
N ALA A 221 -4.65 9.82 1.44
CA ALA A 221 -4.37 11.21 1.74
C ALA A 221 -4.92 11.55 3.12
N ILE A 222 -4.08 12.08 4.00
CA ILE A 222 -4.48 12.62 5.30
C ILE A 222 -4.36 14.13 5.21
N ARG A 223 -5.49 14.83 5.31
CA ARG A 223 -5.54 16.29 5.23
C ARG A 223 -5.95 16.89 6.55
N ARG A 224 -5.46 18.10 6.83
CA ARG A 224 -6.03 18.92 7.89
C ARG A 224 -7.47 19.22 7.52
N ARG A 225 -8.41 19.00 8.44
CA ARG A 225 -9.83 19.25 8.22
C ARG A 225 -10.07 20.69 7.77
N LYS A 226 -10.98 20.85 6.82
CA LYS A 226 -11.39 22.15 6.29
C LYS A 226 -12.68 22.59 6.98
N TYR A 227 -12.66 23.74 7.66
CA TYR A 227 -13.83 24.34 8.31
C TYR A 227 -14.28 25.59 7.53
N SER A 228 -13.30 26.35 7.03
CA SER A 228 -13.49 27.59 6.29
C SER A 228 -13.17 27.44 4.80
N GLY A 229 -13.73 28.33 3.98
CA GLY A 229 -13.44 28.41 2.54
C GLY A 229 -12.11 29.08 2.19
N THR A 230 -11.31 29.48 3.18
CA THR A 230 -10.08 30.25 2.97
C THR A 230 -9.09 29.49 2.08
N PRO A 231 -8.57 30.12 1.01
CA PRO A 231 -7.56 29.51 0.15
C PRO A 231 -6.28 29.16 0.93
N ILE A 232 -5.61 28.09 0.50
CA ILE A 232 -4.32 27.69 1.07
C ILE A 232 -3.23 28.62 0.54
N SER A 233 -2.44 29.22 1.43
CA SER A 233 -1.21 29.93 1.09
C SER A 233 -0.01 28.98 1.06
N GLU A 234 0.61 28.78 -0.09
CA GLU A 234 1.73 27.82 -0.26
C GLU A 234 2.97 28.15 0.59
N ASN A 235 3.16 29.43 0.95
CA ASN A 235 4.34 29.90 1.69
C ASN A 235 4.14 29.93 3.22
N SER A 236 3.03 29.42 3.73
CA SER A 236 2.80 29.40 5.17
C SER A 236 3.71 28.39 5.87
N PRO A 237 4.41 28.80 6.96
CA PRO A 237 5.18 27.88 7.80
C PRO A 237 4.28 26.94 8.64
N ALA A 238 2.98 27.22 8.70
CA ALA A 238 1.99 26.40 9.39
C ALA A 238 1.05 25.73 8.38
N ILE A 239 0.72 24.47 8.65
CA ILE A 239 -0.27 23.71 7.88
C ILE A 239 -1.64 24.39 7.97
N GLN A 240 -2.23 24.65 6.81
CA GLN A 240 -3.56 25.28 6.69
C GLN A 240 -4.68 24.25 6.57
N GLU A 241 -5.91 24.71 6.76
CA GLU A 241 -7.11 23.90 6.55
C GLU A 241 -7.17 23.35 5.12
N GLY A 242 -7.56 22.09 4.95
CA GLY A 242 -7.61 21.39 3.66
C GLY A 242 -6.25 20.89 3.15
N GLU A 243 -5.15 21.25 3.79
CA GLU A 243 -3.82 20.92 3.31
C GLU A 243 -3.42 19.46 3.59
N LEU A 244 -2.71 18.83 2.66
CA LEU A 244 -2.17 17.47 2.80
C LEU A 244 -1.03 17.45 3.83
N VAL A 245 -1.15 16.58 4.83
CA VAL A 245 -0.15 16.44 5.89
C VAL A 245 0.63 15.13 5.86
N ALA A 246 0.00 14.07 5.35
CA ALA A 246 0.65 12.79 5.12
C ALA A 246 -0.10 12.00 4.05
N CYS A 247 0.59 11.09 3.38
CA CYS A 247 0.04 10.29 2.31
C CYS A 247 0.80 8.98 2.13
N GLU A 248 0.19 8.05 1.40
CA GLU A 248 0.84 6.84 0.89
C GLU A 248 0.29 6.45 -0.47
N VAL A 249 1.18 5.97 -1.34
CA VAL A 249 0.84 5.19 -2.53
C VAL A 249 1.21 3.73 -2.25
N GLY A 250 0.26 2.85 -2.51
CA GLY A 250 0.42 1.40 -2.42
C GLY A 250 -0.47 0.71 -3.44
N TYR A 251 -0.61 -0.60 -3.30
CA TYR A 251 -1.51 -1.36 -4.16
C TYR A 251 -2.10 -2.57 -3.44
N LEU A 252 -3.22 -3.04 -3.98
CA LEU A 252 -4.00 -4.14 -3.46
C LEU A 252 -4.03 -5.28 -4.48
N VAL A 253 -3.68 -6.47 -4.01
CA VAL A 253 -3.78 -7.73 -4.75
C VAL A 253 -4.52 -8.73 -3.86
N GLY A 254 -5.74 -9.09 -4.27
CA GLY A 254 -6.66 -9.86 -3.42
C GLY A 254 -6.94 -9.16 -2.09
N ASP A 255 -6.46 -9.77 -1.01
CA ASP A 255 -6.55 -9.22 0.36
C ASP A 255 -5.18 -8.87 0.96
N ILE A 256 -4.17 -8.69 0.09
CA ILE A 256 -2.84 -8.22 0.44
C ILE A 256 -2.72 -6.76 0.04
N TYR A 257 -2.52 -5.89 1.03
CA TYR A 257 -2.12 -4.52 0.78
C TYR A 257 -0.60 -4.42 0.80
N THR A 258 0.01 -3.85 -0.24
CA THR A 258 1.44 -3.56 -0.31
C THR A 258 1.67 -2.05 -0.24
N SER A 259 2.38 -1.61 0.81
CA SER A 259 2.87 -0.24 0.91
C SER A 259 4.05 -0.03 -0.03
N ALA A 260 3.96 0.96 -0.92
CA ALA A 260 5.04 1.28 -1.83
C ALA A 260 5.87 2.47 -1.33
N THR A 261 5.24 3.62 -1.08
CA THR A 261 5.90 4.78 -0.47
C THR A 261 4.91 5.71 0.21
N GLY A 262 5.32 6.28 1.34
CA GLY A 262 4.58 7.32 2.05
C GLY A 262 5.41 8.57 2.25
N ALA A 263 4.74 9.70 2.47
CA ALA A 263 5.38 10.97 2.77
C ALA A 263 4.54 11.79 3.75
N TYR A 264 5.18 12.75 4.42
CA TYR A 264 4.51 13.61 5.40
C TYR A 264 5.23 14.96 5.54
N CYS A 265 4.50 15.97 6.03
CA CYS A 265 5.02 17.32 6.23
C CYS A 265 4.74 17.89 7.64
N ILE A 266 4.36 17.06 8.61
CA ILE A 266 4.17 17.43 10.02
C ILE A 266 4.90 16.50 10.98
N SER A 267 5.16 16.97 12.20
CA SER A 267 5.71 16.13 13.26
C SER A 267 4.71 15.03 13.64
N GLY A 268 5.18 13.77 13.68
CA GLY A 268 4.35 12.59 13.90
C GLY A 268 3.53 12.14 12.69
N GLY A 269 3.67 12.81 11.53
CA GLY A 269 2.91 12.50 10.32
C GLY A 269 3.13 11.08 9.78
N GLY A 270 4.37 10.57 9.83
CA GLY A 270 4.66 9.19 9.43
C GLY A 270 3.99 8.13 10.32
N ALA A 271 4.01 8.31 11.64
CA ALA A 271 3.32 7.41 12.57
C ALA A 271 1.79 7.46 12.38
N LEU A 272 1.25 8.65 12.15
CA LEU A 272 -0.17 8.84 11.83
C LEU A 272 -0.53 8.12 10.52
N GLN A 273 0.26 8.31 9.47
CA GLN A 273 0.07 7.68 8.17
C GLN A 273 0.05 6.16 8.27
N LEU A 274 1.06 5.55 8.90
CA LEU A 274 1.11 4.10 9.08
C LEU A 274 -0.07 3.58 9.91
N SER A 275 -0.42 4.27 11.00
CA SER A 275 -1.53 3.83 11.87
C SER A 275 -2.85 3.83 11.13
N VAL A 276 -3.15 4.94 10.46
CA VAL A 276 -4.39 5.11 9.70
C VAL A 276 -4.43 4.14 8.51
N THR A 277 -3.33 3.94 7.80
CA THR A 277 -3.27 3.00 6.66
C THR A 277 -3.51 1.56 7.13
N GLY A 278 -2.83 1.11 8.18
CA GLY A 278 -3.01 -0.24 8.71
C GLY A 278 -4.43 -0.50 9.21
N VAL A 279 -5.01 0.45 9.93
CA VAL A 279 -6.42 0.36 10.36
C VAL A 279 -7.36 0.36 9.15
N CYS A 280 -7.09 1.18 8.14
CA CYS A 280 -7.89 1.24 6.93
C CYS A 280 -7.93 -0.11 6.22
N MET A 281 -6.77 -0.69 5.96
CA MET A 281 -6.67 -1.95 5.23
C MET A 281 -7.28 -3.09 6.06
N LYS A 282 -7.06 -3.10 7.37
CA LYS A 282 -7.70 -4.09 8.27
C LYS A 282 -9.23 -3.98 8.22
N SER A 283 -9.77 -2.77 8.35
CA SER A 283 -11.22 -2.51 8.30
C SER A 283 -11.85 -2.82 6.94
N ALA A 284 -11.10 -2.63 5.85
CA ALA A 284 -11.55 -3.00 4.51
C ALA A 284 -11.67 -4.52 4.34
N GLY A 285 -10.96 -5.32 5.15
CA GLY A 285 -10.92 -6.76 5.07
C GLY A 285 -9.63 -7.33 4.47
N CYS A 286 -8.60 -6.51 4.28
CA CYS A 286 -7.27 -7.01 3.96
C CYS A 286 -6.76 -7.87 5.12
N ARG A 287 -6.03 -8.94 4.79
CA ARG A 287 -5.52 -9.90 5.78
C ARG A 287 -4.02 -9.79 5.99
N LEU A 288 -3.31 -9.26 5.01
CA LEU A 288 -1.87 -9.07 5.06
C LEU A 288 -1.51 -7.65 4.67
N TRP A 289 -0.53 -7.12 5.37
CA TRP A 289 0.13 -5.88 5.03
C TRP A 289 1.59 -6.18 4.71
N ASP A 290 1.91 -6.04 3.43
CA ASP A 290 3.24 -6.17 2.88
C ASP A 290 3.95 -4.82 2.88
N LEU A 291 5.07 -4.76 3.60
CA LEU A 291 5.87 -3.55 3.76
C LEU A 291 7.17 -3.62 2.96
N GLY A 292 7.39 -4.63 2.11
CA GLY A 292 8.62 -4.74 1.32
C GLY A 292 9.83 -5.16 2.15
N MET A 293 10.93 -4.41 2.10
CA MET A 293 12.14 -4.72 2.88
C MET A 293 12.02 -4.33 4.36
N MET A 294 12.67 -5.05 5.26
CA MET A 294 12.71 -4.68 6.67
C MET A 294 13.55 -3.41 6.90
N MET A 295 13.02 -2.51 7.73
CA MET A 295 13.65 -1.27 8.18
C MET A 295 13.42 -1.13 9.68
N ASP A 296 14.21 -0.31 10.38
CA ASP A 296 14.13 -0.24 11.85
C ASP A 296 12.74 0.11 12.37
N TYR A 297 12.05 1.05 11.74
CA TYR A 297 10.69 1.41 12.14
C TYR A 297 9.65 0.29 11.88
N LYS A 298 9.93 -0.69 11.01
CA LYS A 298 8.99 -1.81 10.77
C LYS A 298 9.04 -2.85 11.89
N ARG A 299 10.10 -2.83 12.71
CA ARG A 299 10.18 -3.66 13.91
C ARG A 299 9.12 -3.25 14.93
N THR A 300 8.78 -1.96 15.02
CA THR A 300 7.72 -1.48 15.92
C THR A 300 6.33 -1.89 15.44
N LEU A 301 6.15 -2.17 14.15
CA LEU A 301 4.90 -2.71 13.57
C LEU A 301 4.73 -4.22 13.80
N GLN A 302 5.58 -4.84 14.62
CA GLN A 302 5.60 -6.28 14.90
C GLN A 302 5.70 -7.13 13.62
N CYS A 303 6.32 -6.59 12.57
CA CYS A 303 6.47 -7.29 11.30
C CYS A 303 7.40 -8.50 11.45
N ILE A 304 7.08 -9.56 10.71
CA ILE A 304 7.96 -10.73 10.57
C ILE A 304 8.66 -10.72 9.22
N LEU A 305 9.77 -11.43 9.13
CA LEU A 305 10.48 -11.68 7.89
C LEU A 305 10.00 -13.00 7.27
N LEU A 306 9.56 -12.94 6.01
CA LEU A 306 9.18 -14.09 5.21
C LEU A 306 10.20 -14.34 4.11
N PRO A 307 10.84 -15.51 4.05
CA PRO A 307 11.68 -15.89 2.94
C PRO A 307 10.92 -15.82 1.61
N ARG A 308 11.60 -15.40 0.54
CA ARG A 308 11.09 -15.25 -0.83
C ARG A 308 10.09 -16.33 -1.24
N ARG A 309 10.50 -17.61 -1.17
CA ARG A 309 9.64 -18.74 -1.57
C ARG A 309 8.35 -18.83 -0.76
N LYS A 310 8.40 -18.54 0.55
CA LYS A 310 7.19 -18.52 1.39
C LYS A 310 6.27 -17.37 0.99
N TRP A 311 6.84 -16.18 0.75
CA TRP A 311 6.09 -15.02 0.28
C TRP A 311 5.37 -15.31 -1.04
N GLN A 312 6.08 -15.90 -2.02
CA GLN A 312 5.49 -16.26 -3.30
C GLN A 312 4.35 -17.28 -3.18
N ASN A 313 4.51 -18.30 -2.33
CA ASN A 313 3.44 -19.27 -2.08
C ASN A 313 2.20 -18.62 -1.47
N ILE A 314 2.38 -17.63 -0.58
CA ILE A 314 1.26 -16.87 0.00
C ILE A 314 0.56 -16.06 -1.08
N VAL A 315 1.32 -15.31 -1.90
CA VAL A 315 0.72 -14.48 -2.96
C VAL A 315 0.03 -15.34 -4.01
N ALA A 316 0.62 -16.46 -4.43
CA ALA A 316 0.06 -17.37 -5.41
C ALA A 316 -1.34 -17.90 -5.03
N VAL A 317 -1.67 -18.03 -3.74
CA VAL A 317 -3.01 -18.47 -3.31
C VAL A 317 -3.96 -17.31 -2.99
N ARG A 318 -3.51 -16.05 -3.11
CA ARG A 318 -4.25 -14.83 -2.73
C ARG A 318 -4.32 -13.78 -3.84
N HIS A 319 -3.66 -13.99 -4.98
CA HIS A 319 -3.54 -13.01 -6.06
C HIS A 319 -4.83 -12.73 -6.85
N LEU A 320 -5.95 -13.36 -6.47
CA LEU A 320 -7.26 -13.11 -7.07
C LEU A 320 -7.64 -11.63 -6.92
N LYS A 321 -8.62 -11.18 -7.72
CA LYS A 321 -9.13 -9.81 -7.61
C LYS A 321 -9.63 -9.54 -6.18
N PRO A 322 -9.43 -8.32 -5.64
CA PRO A 322 -9.98 -7.95 -4.34
C PRO A 322 -11.50 -8.13 -4.30
N SER A 323 -12.02 -8.51 -3.12
CA SER A 323 -13.46 -8.68 -2.94
C SER A 323 -14.20 -7.35 -3.10
N GLU A 324 -15.46 -7.40 -3.56
CA GLU A 324 -16.32 -6.21 -3.65
C GLU A 324 -16.48 -5.52 -2.30
N GLN A 325 -16.47 -6.27 -1.19
CA GLN A 325 -16.51 -5.71 0.16
C GLN A 325 -15.32 -4.76 0.42
N ILE A 326 -14.10 -5.18 0.08
CA ILE A 326 -12.90 -4.35 0.24
C ILE A 326 -13.03 -3.10 -0.64
N LEU A 327 -13.43 -3.26 -1.90
CA LEU A 327 -13.52 -2.15 -2.85
C LEU A 327 -14.60 -1.13 -2.44
N ASN A 328 -15.78 -1.59 -2.02
CA ASN A 328 -16.87 -0.74 -1.56
C ASN A 328 -16.49 0.03 -0.30
N PHE A 329 -15.77 -0.61 0.63
CA PHE A 329 -15.27 0.07 1.83
C PHE A 329 -14.31 1.21 1.46
N LEU A 330 -13.33 0.93 0.59
CA LEU A 330 -12.35 1.93 0.17
C LEU A 330 -12.97 3.06 -0.66
N GLN A 331 -13.95 2.75 -1.52
CA GLN A 331 -14.69 3.76 -2.29
C GLN A 331 -15.47 4.71 -1.38
N ASN A 332 -16.05 4.22 -0.29
CA ASN A 332 -16.74 5.09 0.66
C ASN A 332 -15.81 6.11 1.32
N LEU A 333 -14.52 5.77 1.47
CA LEU A 333 -13.50 6.67 2.01
C LEU A 333 -13.06 7.77 1.03
N GLU A 334 -13.49 7.74 -0.24
CA GLU A 334 -13.29 8.88 -1.16
C GLU A 334 -13.98 10.15 -0.62
N LYS A 335 -15.04 10.00 0.16
CA LYS A 335 -15.80 11.11 0.76
C LYS A 335 -15.10 11.76 1.95
N GLY A 336 -14.07 11.12 2.48
CA GLY A 336 -13.38 11.56 3.69
C GLY A 336 -14.00 11.02 4.97
N GLN A 337 -13.16 10.68 5.94
CA GLN A 337 -13.59 10.32 7.28
C GLN A 337 -12.66 10.93 8.33
N PRO A 338 -13.18 11.46 9.46
CA PRO A 338 -12.34 11.94 10.54
C PRO A 338 -11.43 10.85 11.09
N VAL A 339 -10.14 11.14 11.16
CA VAL A 339 -9.11 10.25 11.73
C VAL A 339 -9.46 9.85 13.16
N SER A 340 -10.06 10.75 13.95
CA SER A 340 -10.48 10.46 15.33
C SER A 340 -11.46 9.31 15.41
N ASP A 341 -12.39 9.23 14.46
CA ASP A 341 -13.48 8.26 14.50
C ASP A 341 -13.01 6.95 13.88
N PHE A 342 -12.14 7.07 12.88
CA PHE A 342 -11.49 5.96 12.19
C PHE A 342 -10.53 5.17 13.09
N LEU A 343 -9.77 5.84 13.96
CA LEU A 343 -8.84 5.18 14.89
C LEU A 343 -9.49 4.70 16.19
N LYS A 344 -10.70 5.18 16.51
CA LYS A 344 -11.48 4.77 17.69
C LYS A 344 -12.38 3.58 17.42
N THR A 345 -12.74 3.33 16.17
CA THR A 345 -13.57 2.18 15.84
C THR A 345 -12.77 0.93 16.13
N ASP A 346 -13.20 0.17 17.14
CA ASP A 346 -12.86 -1.25 17.20
C ASP A 346 -13.29 -1.80 15.85
N VAL A 347 -12.32 -2.30 15.08
CA VAL A 347 -12.57 -2.79 13.73
C VAL A 347 -13.72 -3.79 13.83
N PRO A 348 -14.87 -3.57 13.16
CA PRO A 348 -15.95 -4.54 13.16
C PRO A 348 -15.36 -5.87 12.73
N THR A 349 -15.52 -6.90 13.56
CA THR A 349 -14.89 -8.21 13.32
C THR A 349 -15.21 -8.61 11.89
N ALA A 350 -14.20 -8.64 11.01
CA ALA A 350 -14.42 -8.96 9.61
C ALA A 350 -15.20 -10.27 9.57
N ALA A 351 -16.41 -10.23 9.00
CA ALA A 351 -17.31 -11.39 8.98
C ALA A 351 -16.50 -12.57 8.44
N ALA A 352 -16.29 -13.57 9.30
CA ALA A 352 -15.41 -14.68 8.97
C ALA A 352 -15.86 -15.28 7.64
N ASP A 353 -14.94 -15.36 6.67
CA ASP A 353 -15.22 -15.92 5.35
C ASP A 353 -16.01 -17.23 5.50
N PRO A 354 -17.29 -17.27 5.07
CA PRO A 354 -18.15 -18.43 5.24
C PRO A 354 -17.59 -19.65 4.48
N ASN A 355 -16.72 -19.42 3.49
CA ASN A 355 -16.05 -20.47 2.73
C ASN A 355 -14.68 -20.89 3.29
N SER A 356 -14.22 -20.31 4.40
CA SER A 356 -12.93 -20.73 4.97
C SER A 356 -12.97 -22.20 5.40
N LYS A 357 -11.87 -22.93 5.19
CA LYS A 357 -11.74 -24.35 5.60
C LYS A 357 -12.08 -24.56 7.08
N SER A 358 -11.81 -23.56 7.92
CA SER A 358 -12.15 -23.56 9.35
C SER A 358 -13.67 -23.52 9.58
N GLN A 359 -14.39 -22.63 8.88
CA GLN A 359 -15.86 -22.55 8.96
C GLN A 359 -16.53 -23.80 8.38
N ARG A 360 -16.06 -24.33 7.25
CA ARG A 360 -16.55 -25.61 6.70
C ARG A 360 -16.37 -26.77 7.68
N LYS A 361 -15.21 -26.85 8.34
CA LYS A 361 -14.96 -27.87 9.39
C LYS A 361 -15.87 -27.69 10.59
N LYS A 362 -16.17 -26.45 10.99
CA LYS A 362 -17.10 -26.13 12.09
C LYS A 362 -18.55 -26.50 11.73
N GLN A 363 -18.96 -26.25 10.49
CA GLN A 363 -20.28 -26.59 9.96
C GLN A 363 -20.49 -28.11 9.88
N LEU A 364 -19.53 -28.84 9.32
CA LEU A 364 -19.55 -30.31 9.28
C LEU A 364 -19.63 -30.93 10.68
N ARG A 365 -18.92 -30.36 11.66
CA ARG A 365 -19.02 -30.81 13.07
C ARG A 365 -20.40 -30.56 13.67
N LYS A 366 -21.03 -29.42 13.35
CA LYS A 366 -22.37 -29.07 13.83
C LYS A 366 -23.43 -29.98 13.21
N GLU A 367 -23.32 -30.25 11.91
CA GLU A 367 -24.20 -31.18 11.18
C GLU A 367 -24.07 -32.61 11.72
N ALA A 368 -22.85 -33.10 11.93
CA ALA A 368 -22.61 -34.42 12.54
C ALA A 368 -23.19 -34.51 13.96
N ALA A 369 -23.12 -33.44 14.75
CA ALA A 369 -23.72 -33.41 16.09
C ALA A 369 -25.26 -33.44 16.05
N ILE A 370 -25.88 -32.74 15.10
CA ILE A 370 -27.33 -32.76 14.89
C ILE A 370 -27.79 -34.16 14.46
N GLN A 371 -27.04 -34.80 13.56
CA GLN A 371 -27.35 -36.14 13.07
C GLN A 371 -27.30 -37.18 14.20
N ARG A 372 -26.23 -37.17 15.01
CA ARG A 372 -26.12 -38.04 16.20
C ARG A 372 -27.26 -37.83 17.20
N LYS A 373 -27.75 -36.60 17.34
CA LYS A 373 -28.88 -36.27 18.24
C LYS A 373 -30.21 -36.78 17.68
N LYS A 374 -30.39 -36.81 16.36
CA LYS A 374 -31.57 -37.42 15.70
C LYS A 374 -31.56 -38.94 15.84
N GLU A 375 -30.42 -39.58 15.61
CA GLU A 375 -30.27 -41.05 15.73
C GLU A 375 -30.57 -41.54 17.15
N ARG A 376 -30.10 -40.82 18.18
CA ARG A 376 -30.41 -41.12 19.59
C ARG A 376 -31.89 -40.98 19.95
N LYS A 377 -32.64 -40.13 19.24
CA LYS A 377 -34.09 -39.94 19.45
C LYS A 377 -34.95 -40.98 18.71
N MET A 378 -34.40 -41.66 17.71
CA MET A 378 -35.10 -42.73 16.99
C MET A 378 -34.84 -44.12 17.61
N THR A 379 -33.85 -44.22 18.50
CA THR A 379 -33.47 -45.45 19.21
C THR A 379 -33.90 -45.46 20.68
N SER A 380 -34.60 -44.41 21.10
CA SER A 380 -35.33 -44.28 22.38
C SER A 380 -36.82 -44.24 22.10
#